data_AF-A0A839YAM9-F1
#
_entry.id   AF-A0A839YAM9-F1
#
_cell.length_a   1.000
_cell.length_b   1.000
_cell.length_c   1.000
_cell.angle_alpha   90.00
_cell.angle_beta   90.00
_cell.angle_gamma   90.00
#
_symmetry.space_group_name_H-M   'P 1'
#
loop_
_entity.id
_entity.type
_entity.pdbx_description
1 polymer ?
#
loop_
_entity_poly.entity_id
_entity_poly.type
_entity_poly.pdbx_seq_one_letter_code
_entity_poly.pdbx_strand_id
1 'polypeptide(L)'
;MVAIATALSMFGSPPATLPAGVTEAMEARGASSALRPAPNQLAPWTTALRDRQPDDAFASVYRVGPHRLVFIGAQHENQSKSRTFRLIEDAYAKIKFDTVIAEGFPTSWGANSARIFAYVAQNGWRGDGFVEGGETVPTVLGARRQGAVLIGGEADDPDLERPIYAQGFSGQDLLGFYVLRAIPQWIGERKISNAGDPRLVSLVQASLDYNRAMLGLPASVLPRFSDWAAWYREKNGKPIDTTFDTEEVGPLADGRHGTNRIASAVSRARDAYLHNLIIAHLNRGESVLVVFGGSHLMIHRPALDQVLGRPCYAGTDLKQAQEACL
;
A
#
# COMPACT_ATOMS: atom_id res chain seq x y z
N MET A 1 -4.66 -6.02 13.81
CA MET A 1 -4.23 -5.59 12.47
C MET A 1 -5.24 -6.10 11.46
N VAL A 2 -6.15 -5.22 11.03
CA VAL A 2 -7.02 -5.51 9.89
C VAL A 2 -6.14 -5.34 8.67
N ALA A 3 -5.72 -6.45 8.06
CA ALA A 3 -5.02 -6.42 6.78
C ALA A 3 -6.04 -6.06 5.71
N ILE A 4 -6.00 -4.83 5.19
CA ILE A 4 -6.72 -4.47 3.96
C ILE A 4 -5.95 -5.12 2.80
N ALA A 5 -6.30 -6.36 2.51
CA ALA A 5 -5.89 -7.09 1.31
C ALA A 5 -7.13 -7.62 0.58
N THR A 6 -8.15 -6.78 0.44
CA THR A 6 -9.37 -7.13 -0.32
C THR A 6 -9.61 -6.14 -1.44
N ALA A 7 -8.80 -6.30 -2.50
CA ALA A 7 -9.16 -5.93 -3.86
C ALA A 7 -8.53 -6.91 -4.86
N LEU A 8 -8.71 -8.22 -4.64
CA LEU A 8 -8.29 -9.26 -5.58
C LEU A 8 -9.50 -10.09 -5.99
N SER A 9 -10.29 -9.55 -6.92
CA SER A 9 -10.97 -10.32 -7.96
C SER A 9 -11.65 -9.35 -8.95
N MET A 10 -11.10 -9.23 -10.16
CA MET A 10 -11.85 -9.27 -11.43
C MET A 10 -10.94 -8.88 -12.61
N PHE A 11 -10.72 -9.87 -13.50
CA PHE A 11 -10.16 -9.81 -14.86
C PHE A 11 -8.76 -9.18 -15.03
N GLY A 12 -7.83 -10.02 -15.48
CA GLY A 12 -6.55 -9.61 -16.04
C GLY A 12 -6.78 -8.72 -17.26
N SER A 13 -6.44 -7.45 -17.11
CA SER A 13 -6.25 -6.54 -18.24
C SER A 13 -4.76 -6.55 -18.60
N PRO A 14 -4.41 -6.40 -19.89
CA PRO A 14 -3.01 -6.30 -20.32
C PRO A 14 -2.32 -5.11 -19.63
N PRO A 15 -0.98 -5.16 -19.46
CA PRO A 15 -0.23 -4.13 -18.73
C PRO A 15 -0.45 -2.75 -19.36
N ALA A 16 -0.85 -1.79 -18.52
CA ALA A 16 -0.93 -0.40 -18.91
C ALA A 16 0.48 0.18 -19.00
N THR A 17 1.00 0.38 -20.21
CA THR A 17 2.12 1.31 -20.43
C THR A 17 1.72 2.69 -19.90
N LEU A 18 2.59 3.31 -19.09
CA LEU A 18 2.45 4.73 -18.72
C LEU A 18 2.12 5.55 -19.97
N PRO A 19 1.07 6.39 -19.96
CA PRO A 19 0.66 7.13 -21.15
C PRO A 19 1.80 8.04 -21.63
N ALA A 20 2.34 7.69 -22.80
CA ALA A 20 3.24 8.54 -23.55
C ALA A 20 2.40 9.62 -24.25
N GLY A 21 2.38 10.83 -23.70
CA GLY A 21 1.81 11.99 -24.39
C GLY A 21 1.11 12.98 -23.48
N VAL A 22 1.88 13.86 -22.85
CA VAL A 22 1.42 15.21 -22.45
C VAL A 22 2.63 16.14 -22.60
N THR A 23 2.82 16.67 -23.80
CA THR A 23 3.79 17.73 -24.08
C THR A 23 3.11 18.75 -24.97
N GLU A 24 2.39 19.71 -24.38
CA GLU A 24 2.26 21.06 -24.93
C GLU A 24 1.63 22.04 -23.93
N ALA A 25 2.25 23.23 -23.87
CA ALA A 25 1.84 24.46 -23.18
C ALA A 25 2.01 24.55 -21.64
N MET A 26 3.27 24.78 -21.20
CA MET A 26 3.55 25.53 -19.97
C MET A 26 4.57 26.65 -20.27
N GLU A 27 4.05 27.85 -20.58
CA GLU A 27 4.87 29.06 -20.64
C GLU A 27 5.25 29.55 -19.23
N ALA A 28 6.56 29.68 -19.03
CA ALA A 28 7.28 30.61 -18.14
C ALA A 28 6.64 30.95 -16.77
N ARG A 29 6.38 29.94 -15.93
CA ARG A 29 6.55 30.13 -14.47
C ARG A 29 8.01 29.85 -14.15
N GLY A 30 8.67 30.78 -13.44
CA GLY A 30 10.09 30.68 -13.09
C GLY A 30 10.45 29.26 -12.68
N ALA A 31 11.41 28.67 -13.39
CA ALA A 31 11.65 27.23 -13.37
C ALA A 31 12.07 26.75 -11.98
N SER A 32 11.09 26.39 -11.15
CA SER A 32 11.33 25.53 -10.00
C SER A 32 11.89 24.23 -10.58
N SER A 33 13.12 23.89 -10.20
CA SER A 33 13.74 22.63 -10.64
C SER A 33 12.80 21.47 -10.31
N ALA A 34 12.53 20.60 -11.27
CA ALA A 34 11.72 19.42 -11.06
C ALA A 34 12.20 18.63 -9.83
N LEU A 35 11.26 18.21 -8.98
CA LEU A 35 11.52 17.37 -7.83
C LEU A 35 12.12 16.04 -8.31
N ARG A 36 13.24 15.64 -7.70
CA ARG A 36 13.89 14.36 -8.01
C ARG A 36 13.40 13.30 -7.03
N PRO A 37 12.84 12.16 -7.48
CA PRO A 37 12.52 11.06 -6.58
C PRO A 37 13.76 10.57 -5.81
N ALA A 38 13.54 10.10 -4.59
CA ALA A 38 14.59 9.63 -3.68
C ALA A 38 14.26 8.26 -3.07
N PRO A 39 13.88 7.24 -3.87
CA PRO A 39 13.45 5.94 -3.34
C PRO A 39 14.57 5.21 -2.56
N ASN A 40 15.83 5.57 -2.78
CA ASN A 40 16.96 5.06 -2.00
C ASN A 40 17.01 5.60 -0.56
N GLN A 41 16.24 6.64 -0.23
CA GLN A 41 16.12 7.21 1.11
C GLN A 41 14.93 6.66 1.90
N LEU A 42 14.15 5.72 1.35
CA LEU A 42 13.08 5.06 2.09
C LEU A 42 13.66 4.30 3.29
N ALA A 43 13.05 4.48 4.46
CA ALA A 43 13.50 3.76 5.66
C ALA A 43 13.10 2.28 5.58
N PRO A 44 13.97 1.35 6.00
CA PRO A 44 13.55 -0.03 6.19
C PRO A 44 12.55 -0.11 7.34
N TRP A 45 11.46 -0.87 7.16
CA TRP A 45 10.55 -1.20 8.25
C TRP A 45 11.25 -2.10 9.25
N THR A 46 11.61 -1.58 10.41
CA THR A 46 12.34 -2.27 11.48
C THR A 46 11.55 -2.23 12.76
N THR A 47 11.91 -3.05 13.75
CA THR A 47 11.33 -2.98 15.10
C THR A 47 11.45 -1.56 15.67
N ALA A 48 12.63 -0.96 15.55
CA ALA A 48 12.86 0.41 16.04
C ALA A 48 12.05 1.49 15.29
N LEU A 49 11.68 1.28 14.02
CA LEU A 49 10.82 2.21 13.28
C LEU A 49 9.35 1.99 13.63
N ARG A 50 8.92 0.73 13.76
CA ARG A 50 7.59 0.34 14.23
C ARG A 50 7.29 0.95 15.59
N ASP A 51 8.21 0.84 16.53
CA ASP A 51 8.03 1.33 17.90
C ASP A 51 8.00 2.87 17.97
N ARG A 52 8.40 3.56 16.89
CA ARG A 52 8.28 5.01 16.72
C ARG A 52 7.01 5.44 15.98
N GLN A 53 6.26 4.50 15.39
CA GLN A 53 5.00 4.82 14.74
C GLN A 53 3.99 5.25 15.80
N PRO A 54 3.25 6.35 15.58
CA PRO A 54 2.12 6.67 16.43
C PRO A 54 1.10 5.52 16.52
N ASP A 55 0.56 5.30 17.73
CA ASP A 55 -0.42 4.25 18.00
C ASP A 55 -1.74 4.44 17.23
N ASP A 56 -2.05 5.67 16.86
CA ASP A 56 -3.27 6.06 16.15
C ASP A 56 -2.91 6.71 14.81
N ALA A 57 -3.90 7.00 13.97
CA ALA A 57 -3.71 7.62 12.68
C ALA A 57 -3.13 9.03 12.81
N PHE A 58 -2.26 9.38 11.87
CA PHE A 58 -1.54 10.65 11.85
C PHE A 58 -1.32 11.11 10.41
N ALA A 59 -0.97 12.38 10.23
CA ALA A 59 -0.72 12.96 8.92
C ALA A 59 0.56 13.78 8.91
N SER A 60 1.20 13.86 7.74
CA SER A 60 2.27 14.80 7.43
C SER A 60 1.84 15.69 6.27
N VAL A 61 2.02 17.01 6.42
CA VAL A 61 1.71 18.01 5.39
C VAL A 61 3.01 18.67 4.94
N TYR A 62 3.26 18.62 3.63
CA TYR A 62 4.43 19.22 3.01
C TYR A 62 3.99 20.35 2.07
N ARG A 63 4.77 21.43 2.07
CA ARG A 63 4.61 22.56 1.14
C ARG A 63 5.97 23.10 0.73
N VAL A 64 6.30 23.00 -0.55
CA VAL A 64 7.53 23.58 -1.14
C VAL A 64 7.18 24.25 -2.45
N GLY A 65 7.32 25.59 -2.48
CA GLY A 65 6.91 26.37 -3.63
C GLY A 65 5.44 26.08 -4.00
N PRO A 66 5.15 25.63 -5.23
CA PRO A 66 3.80 25.28 -5.65
C PRO A 66 3.36 23.87 -5.21
N HIS A 67 4.28 23.00 -4.78
CA HIS A 67 4.00 21.60 -4.48
C HIS A 67 3.34 21.47 -3.11
N ARG A 68 2.26 20.68 -3.05
CA ARG A 68 1.53 20.38 -1.81
C ARG A 68 1.21 18.89 -1.72
N LEU A 69 1.61 18.28 -0.61
CA LEU A 69 1.33 16.88 -0.30
C LEU A 69 0.70 16.79 1.10
N VAL A 70 -0.40 16.05 1.21
CA VAL A 70 -0.90 15.51 2.47
C VAL A 70 -0.78 14.00 2.41
N PHE A 71 -0.04 13.42 3.35
CA PHE A 71 0.05 11.96 3.50
C PHE A 71 -0.59 11.59 4.83
N ILE A 72 -1.70 10.86 4.79
CA ILE A 72 -2.37 10.30 5.96
C ILE A 72 -1.88 8.88 6.16
N GLY A 73 -1.22 8.64 7.29
CA GLY A 73 -0.92 7.33 7.83
C GLY A 73 -2.15 6.77 8.55
N ALA A 74 -2.95 6.00 7.84
CA ALA A 74 -4.19 5.39 8.31
C ALA A 74 -3.92 4.28 9.34
N GLN A 75 -4.86 4.09 10.26
CA GLN A 75 -5.04 2.85 10.99
C GLN A 75 -6.19 2.14 10.29
N HIS A 76 -5.98 0.87 9.90
CA HIS A 76 -6.99 0.09 9.19
C HIS A 76 -8.16 -0.22 10.13
N GLU A 77 -9.11 0.71 10.18
CA GLU A 77 -10.27 0.71 11.07
C GLU A 77 -11.54 0.84 10.25
N ASN A 78 -12.59 0.14 10.68
CA ASN A 78 -13.88 0.12 9.99
C ASN A 78 -14.93 0.97 10.72
N GLN A 79 -14.49 1.86 11.62
CA GLN A 79 -15.38 2.72 12.39
C GLN A 79 -15.36 4.12 11.83
N SER A 80 -16.53 4.62 11.41
CA SER A 80 -16.73 5.97 10.89
C SER A 80 -16.22 7.10 11.79
N LYS A 81 -16.21 6.87 13.10
CA LYS A 81 -15.77 7.84 14.12
C LYS A 81 -14.28 7.72 14.46
N SER A 82 -13.56 6.82 13.79
CA SER A 82 -12.12 6.64 13.95
C SER A 82 -11.36 7.95 13.71
N ARG A 83 -10.12 8.00 14.17
CA ARG A 83 -9.23 9.12 13.84
C ARG A 83 -8.88 9.14 12.35
N THR A 84 -8.70 7.97 11.73
CA THR A 84 -8.44 7.88 10.29
C THR A 84 -9.52 8.55 9.47
N PHE A 85 -10.79 8.24 9.73
CA PHE A 85 -11.91 8.83 8.97
C PHE A 85 -11.97 10.34 9.18
N ARG A 86 -11.82 10.81 10.42
CA ARG A 86 -11.77 12.25 10.72
C ARG A 86 -10.64 12.97 10.02
N LEU A 87 -9.43 12.40 9.99
CA LEU A 87 -8.29 13.00 9.28
C LEU A 87 -8.56 13.12 7.77
N ILE A 88 -9.19 12.10 7.16
CA ILE A 88 -9.54 12.13 5.74
C ILE A 88 -10.59 13.21 5.47
N GLU A 89 -11.63 13.29 6.29
CA GLU A 89 -12.67 14.32 6.19
C GLU A 89 -12.10 15.72 6.38
N ASP A 90 -11.26 15.93 7.40
CA ASP A 90 -10.59 17.21 7.66
C ASP A 90 -9.67 17.61 6.50
N ALA A 91 -8.93 16.67 5.89
CA ALA A 91 -8.11 16.94 4.72
C ALA A 91 -8.95 17.52 3.57
N TYR A 92 -10.07 16.87 3.23
CA TYR A 92 -10.97 17.33 2.17
C TYR A 92 -11.72 18.62 2.52
N ALA A 93 -11.97 18.89 3.80
CA ALA A 93 -12.61 20.13 4.22
C ALA A 93 -11.68 21.34 4.10
N LYS A 94 -10.36 21.13 4.18
CA LYS A 94 -9.35 22.21 4.27
C LYS A 94 -8.59 22.44 2.98
N ILE A 95 -8.39 21.39 2.20
CA ILE A 95 -7.51 21.43 1.03
C ILE A 95 -8.28 20.85 -0.16
N LYS A 96 -8.27 21.58 -1.27
CA LYS A 96 -8.65 21.02 -2.57
C LYS A 96 -7.46 20.26 -3.13
N PHE A 97 -7.69 19.01 -3.53
CA PHE A 97 -6.68 18.16 -4.15
C PHE A 97 -6.95 17.99 -5.63
N ASP A 98 -5.89 17.94 -6.43
CA ASP A 98 -5.96 17.60 -7.85
C ASP A 98 -5.90 16.08 -8.03
N THR A 99 -5.09 15.40 -7.20
CA THR A 99 -4.96 13.94 -7.20
C THR A 99 -5.11 13.35 -5.79
N VAL A 100 -5.77 12.20 -5.73
CA VAL A 100 -5.86 11.33 -4.56
C VAL A 100 -5.30 9.96 -4.92
N ILE A 101 -4.33 9.48 -4.14
CA ILE A 101 -3.71 8.15 -4.27
C ILE A 101 -4.19 7.29 -3.10
N ALA A 102 -4.90 6.20 -3.40
CA ALA A 102 -5.50 5.31 -2.40
C ALA A 102 -4.80 3.94 -2.37
N GLU A 103 -4.59 3.42 -1.16
CA GLU A 103 -4.09 2.06 -0.92
C GLU A 103 -5.09 1.00 -1.40
N GLY A 104 -4.55 -0.18 -1.75
CA GLY A 104 -5.36 -1.35 -2.05
C GLY A 104 -5.87 -1.44 -3.49
N PHE A 105 -5.56 -0.47 -4.36
CA PHE A 105 -5.88 -0.56 -5.78
C PHE A 105 -4.62 -0.41 -6.63
N PRO A 106 -4.45 -1.21 -7.70
CA PRO A 106 -3.33 -1.04 -8.61
C PRO A 106 -3.49 0.23 -9.45
N THR A 107 -2.38 0.93 -9.68
CA THR A 107 -2.35 2.14 -10.53
C THR A 107 -2.78 1.83 -11.97
N SER A 108 -2.55 0.60 -12.44
CA SER A 108 -2.93 0.13 -13.79
C SER A 108 -4.42 0.11 -14.07
N TRP A 109 -5.28 0.18 -13.05
CA TRP A 109 -6.71 0.37 -13.23
C TRP A 109 -7.07 1.75 -13.78
N GLY A 110 -6.11 2.68 -13.80
CA GLY A 110 -6.24 4.01 -14.38
C GLY A 110 -6.96 5.01 -13.47
N ALA A 111 -6.96 6.26 -13.92
CA ALA A 111 -7.64 7.37 -13.27
C ALA A 111 -9.16 7.15 -13.20
N ASN A 112 -9.73 7.39 -12.03
CA ASN A 112 -11.18 7.33 -11.77
C ASN A 112 -11.81 6.00 -12.20
N SER A 113 -11.09 4.88 -12.00
CA SER A 113 -11.55 3.56 -12.41
C SER A 113 -12.94 3.23 -11.86
N ALA A 114 -13.84 2.83 -12.75
CA ALA A 114 -15.20 2.39 -12.38
C ALA A 114 -15.18 1.22 -11.39
N ARG A 115 -14.13 0.39 -11.41
CA ARG A 115 -13.94 -0.73 -10.47
C ARG A 115 -13.79 -0.25 -9.03
N ILE A 116 -13.04 0.84 -8.81
CA ILE A 116 -12.85 1.42 -7.48
C ILE A 116 -14.18 1.95 -6.94
N PHE A 117 -14.94 2.67 -7.78
CA PHE A 117 -16.24 3.19 -7.38
C PHE A 117 -17.27 2.08 -7.14
N ALA A 118 -17.25 1.01 -7.94
CA ALA A 118 -18.10 -0.16 -7.72
C ALA A 118 -17.77 -0.84 -6.39
N TYR A 119 -16.49 -1.01 -6.07
CA TYR A 119 -16.04 -1.54 -4.77
C TYR A 119 -16.59 -0.69 -3.60
N VAL A 120 -16.47 0.64 -3.67
CA VAL A 120 -16.95 1.54 -2.61
C VAL A 120 -18.48 1.54 -2.51
N ALA A 121 -19.19 1.41 -3.63
CA ALA A 121 -20.65 1.29 -3.63
C ALA A 121 -21.12 -0.01 -2.95
N GLN A 122 -20.36 -1.10 -3.08
CA GLN A 122 -20.67 -2.39 -2.47
C GLN A 122 -20.29 -2.46 -0.98
N ASN A 123 -19.20 -1.80 -0.58
CA ASN A 123 -18.61 -1.90 0.76
C ASN A 123 -18.79 -0.60 1.58
N GLY A 124 -19.83 0.16 1.28
CA GLY A 124 -20.07 1.50 1.83
C GLY A 124 -20.52 1.53 3.30
N TRP A 125 -21.12 2.66 3.68
CA TRP A 125 -21.58 2.94 5.04
C TRP A 125 -22.73 2.04 5.46
N ARG A 126 -22.61 1.42 6.63
CA ARG A 126 -23.72 0.75 7.31
C ARG A 126 -24.33 1.69 8.36
N GLY A 127 -25.61 1.50 8.68
CA GLY A 127 -26.37 2.42 9.55
C GLY A 127 -25.90 2.49 11.00
N ASP A 128 -25.02 1.58 11.43
CA ASP A 128 -24.41 1.53 12.76
C ASP A 128 -23.08 2.30 12.85
N GLY A 129 -22.64 2.92 11.76
CA GLY A 129 -21.36 3.60 11.69
C GLY A 129 -20.17 2.70 11.36
N PHE A 130 -20.41 1.40 11.09
CA PHE A 130 -19.41 0.51 10.51
C PHE A 130 -19.28 0.77 9.00
N VAL A 131 -18.07 0.71 8.48
CA VAL A 131 -17.75 0.92 7.06
C VAL A 131 -16.88 -0.23 6.59
N GLU A 132 -17.44 -1.11 5.77
CA GLU A 132 -16.82 -2.38 5.40
C GLU A 132 -15.53 -2.20 4.60
N GLY A 133 -15.50 -1.21 3.69
CA GLY A 133 -14.31 -0.84 2.93
C GLY A 133 -13.32 0.04 3.71
N GLY A 134 -13.49 0.22 5.02
CA GLY A 134 -12.57 1.00 5.87
C GLY A 134 -12.35 2.42 5.35
N GLU A 135 -11.13 2.93 5.53
CA GLU A 135 -10.68 4.27 5.13
C GLU A 135 -10.72 4.53 3.62
N THR A 136 -10.81 3.47 2.81
CA THR A 136 -10.94 3.58 1.36
C THR A 136 -12.24 4.28 0.97
N VAL A 137 -13.34 4.00 1.68
CA VAL A 137 -14.66 4.59 1.39
C VAL A 137 -14.66 6.12 1.51
N PRO A 138 -14.29 6.75 2.65
CA PRO A 138 -14.25 8.20 2.76
C PRO A 138 -13.21 8.84 1.82
N THR A 139 -12.10 8.15 1.54
CA THR A 139 -11.07 8.60 0.58
C THR A 139 -11.65 8.73 -0.83
N VAL A 140 -12.22 7.65 -1.37
CA VAL A 140 -12.78 7.63 -2.73
C VAL A 140 -13.96 8.59 -2.88
N LEU A 141 -14.86 8.63 -1.91
CA LEU A 141 -16.01 9.53 -1.95
C LEU A 141 -15.59 11.00 -1.84
N GLY A 142 -14.59 11.31 -1.02
CA GLY A 142 -14.03 12.65 -0.91
C GLY A 142 -13.38 13.12 -2.21
N ALA A 143 -12.58 12.26 -2.85
CA ALA A 143 -11.99 12.52 -4.17
C ALA A 143 -13.08 12.87 -5.20
N ARG A 144 -14.13 12.05 -5.29
CA ARG A 144 -15.27 12.27 -6.18
C ARG A 144 -15.98 13.59 -5.91
N ARG A 145 -16.22 13.94 -4.64
CA ARG A 145 -16.88 15.20 -4.25
C ARG A 145 -16.09 16.43 -4.67
N GLN A 146 -14.76 16.38 -4.56
CA GLN A 146 -13.90 17.50 -4.98
C GLN A 146 -13.65 17.55 -6.49
N GLY A 147 -14.00 16.49 -7.23
CA GLY A 147 -13.62 16.33 -8.63
C GLY A 147 -12.13 16.05 -8.81
N ALA A 148 -11.45 15.53 -7.78
CA ALA A 148 -10.05 15.13 -7.85
C ALA A 148 -9.88 13.86 -8.67
N VAL A 149 -8.72 13.70 -9.30
CA VAL A 149 -8.32 12.45 -9.97
C VAL A 149 -7.99 11.41 -8.90
N LEU A 150 -8.77 10.34 -8.86
CA LEU A 150 -8.50 9.19 -7.98
C LEU A 150 -7.68 8.14 -8.74
N ILE A 151 -6.57 7.69 -8.16
CA ILE A 151 -5.78 6.57 -8.66
C ILE A 151 -5.47 5.57 -7.54
N GLY A 152 -5.29 4.31 -7.92
CA GLY A 152 -4.68 3.32 -7.04
C GLY A 152 -3.19 3.58 -6.87
N GLY A 153 -2.64 3.32 -5.68
CA GLY A 153 -1.22 3.48 -5.40
C GLY A 153 -0.42 2.16 -5.35
N GLU A 154 -1.05 1.01 -5.61
CA GLU A 154 -0.35 -0.27 -5.68
C GLU A 154 0.33 -0.46 -7.05
N ALA A 155 1.53 -1.03 -7.04
CA ALA A 155 2.19 -1.48 -8.26
C ALA A 155 1.57 -2.79 -8.76
N ASP A 156 1.65 -3.06 -10.07
CA ASP A 156 1.40 -4.41 -10.57
C ASP A 156 2.58 -5.33 -10.26
N ASP A 157 2.35 -6.65 -10.25
CA ASP A 157 3.40 -7.64 -9.99
C ASP A 157 4.65 -7.48 -10.89
N PRO A 158 4.55 -7.24 -12.21
CA PRO A 158 5.73 -7.05 -13.05
C PRO A 158 6.62 -5.85 -12.65
N ASP A 159 6.03 -4.81 -12.05
CA ASP A 159 6.77 -3.65 -11.55
C ASP A 159 7.55 -3.97 -10.27
N LEU A 160 7.09 -4.97 -9.50
CA LEU A 160 7.70 -5.44 -8.26
C LEU A 160 8.75 -6.53 -8.48
N GLU A 161 8.55 -7.41 -9.46
CA GLU A 161 9.41 -8.58 -9.69
C GLU A 161 10.88 -8.20 -9.93
N ARG A 162 11.14 -7.28 -10.88
CA ARG A 162 12.50 -6.89 -11.26
C ARG A 162 13.35 -6.40 -10.07
N PRO A 163 12.91 -5.42 -9.24
CA PRO A 163 13.70 -4.98 -8.09
C PRO A 163 13.83 -6.05 -7.00
N ILE A 164 12.92 -7.02 -6.93
CA ILE A 164 13.00 -8.13 -5.96
C ILE A 164 14.01 -9.19 -6.43
N TYR A 165 13.99 -9.57 -7.71
CA TYR A 165 14.99 -10.47 -8.29
C TYR A 165 16.40 -9.90 -8.25
N ALA A 166 16.54 -8.58 -8.43
CA ALA A 166 17.82 -7.90 -8.29
C ALA A 166 18.41 -7.99 -6.86
N GLN A 167 17.60 -8.32 -5.86
CA GLN A 167 18.04 -8.58 -4.48
C GLN A 167 18.36 -10.07 -4.22
N GLY A 168 18.29 -10.92 -5.25
CA GLY A 168 18.63 -12.35 -5.17
C GLY A 168 17.48 -13.27 -4.77
N PHE A 169 16.26 -12.75 -4.62
CA PHE A 169 15.09 -13.60 -4.39
C PHE A 169 14.66 -14.28 -5.68
N SER A 170 14.18 -15.52 -5.57
CA SER A 170 13.70 -16.30 -6.72
C SER A 170 12.20 -16.13 -6.93
N GLY A 171 11.70 -16.53 -8.11
CA GLY A 171 10.26 -16.67 -8.34
C GLY A 171 9.60 -17.67 -7.37
N GLN A 172 10.34 -18.70 -6.93
CA GLN A 172 9.89 -19.62 -5.88
C GLN A 172 9.66 -18.90 -4.55
N ASP A 173 10.54 -17.97 -4.18
CA ASP A 173 10.41 -17.19 -2.94
C ASP A 173 9.20 -16.24 -2.98
N LEU A 174 8.99 -15.57 -4.11
CA LEU A 174 7.81 -14.73 -4.32
C LEU A 174 6.52 -15.53 -4.26
N LEU A 175 6.44 -16.64 -4.99
CA LEU A 175 5.25 -17.51 -4.98
C LEU A 175 4.98 -18.04 -3.56
N GLY A 176 6.02 -18.55 -2.89
CA GLY A 176 5.90 -19.06 -1.53
C GLY A 176 5.40 -18.00 -0.55
N PHE A 177 5.96 -16.78 -0.64
CA PHE A 177 5.59 -15.67 0.23
C PHE A 177 4.18 -15.13 -0.06
N TYR A 178 3.78 -15.02 -1.33
CA TYR A 178 2.44 -14.55 -1.73
C TYR A 178 1.33 -15.47 -1.20
N VAL A 179 1.58 -16.77 -1.15
CA VAL A 179 0.67 -17.72 -0.50
C VAL A 179 0.69 -17.55 1.02
N LEU A 180 1.89 -17.43 1.62
CA LEU A 180 2.03 -17.29 3.08
C LEU A 180 1.32 -16.03 3.62
N ARG A 181 1.46 -14.88 2.94
CA ARG A 181 0.84 -13.61 3.37
C ARG A 181 -0.68 -13.62 3.35
N ALA A 182 -1.31 -14.59 2.66
CA ALA A 182 -2.77 -14.74 2.65
C ALA A 182 -3.31 -15.42 3.92
N ILE A 183 -2.47 -16.13 4.69
CA ILE A 183 -2.90 -16.89 5.87
C ILE A 183 -3.53 -16.00 6.94
N PRO A 184 -2.92 -14.87 7.38
CA PRO A 184 -3.55 -13.99 8.36
C PRO A 184 -4.92 -13.48 7.90
N GLN A 185 -5.07 -13.20 6.61
CA GLN A 185 -6.35 -12.80 6.03
C GLN A 185 -7.38 -13.93 6.11
N TRP A 186 -7.02 -15.16 5.74
CA TRP A 186 -7.95 -16.30 5.85
C TRP A 186 -8.37 -16.58 7.29
N ILE A 187 -7.49 -16.33 8.27
CA ILE A 187 -7.83 -16.38 9.70
C ILE A 187 -8.81 -15.25 10.05
N GLY A 188 -8.52 -14.00 9.65
CA GLY A 188 -9.37 -12.84 9.90
C GLY A 188 -10.77 -12.98 9.29
N GLU A 189 -10.86 -13.54 8.08
CA GLU A 189 -12.11 -13.84 7.36
C GLU A 189 -12.79 -15.13 7.86
N ARG A 190 -12.21 -15.82 8.85
CA ARG A 190 -12.71 -17.08 9.42
C ARG A 190 -12.85 -18.23 8.41
N LYS A 191 -12.11 -18.19 7.30
CA LYS A 191 -11.97 -19.30 6.36
C LYS A 191 -11.25 -20.48 7.01
N ILE A 192 -10.33 -20.18 7.92
CA ILE A 192 -9.63 -21.12 8.82
C ILE A 192 -9.57 -20.54 10.22
N SER A 193 -9.39 -21.40 11.22
CA SER A 193 -9.26 -20.98 12.62
C SER A 193 -7.83 -20.58 13.00
N ASN A 194 -6.83 -21.23 12.40
CA ASN A 194 -5.40 -20.99 12.53
C ASN A 194 -4.67 -21.73 11.39
N ALA A 195 -3.33 -21.65 11.32
CA ALA A 195 -2.56 -22.31 10.27
C ALA A 195 -2.40 -23.84 10.44
N GLY A 196 -2.88 -24.44 11.53
CA GLY A 196 -3.01 -25.90 11.69
C GLY A 196 -4.34 -26.47 11.21
N ASP A 197 -5.25 -25.63 10.72
CA ASP A 197 -6.58 -26.05 10.23
C ASP A 197 -6.44 -26.95 8.98
N PRO A 198 -7.09 -28.14 8.92
CA PRO A 198 -6.98 -29.03 7.77
C PRO A 198 -7.40 -28.40 6.43
N ARG A 199 -8.25 -27.37 6.46
CA ARG A 199 -8.66 -26.61 5.27
C ARG A 199 -7.54 -25.75 4.68
N LEU A 200 -6.44 -25.52 5.40
CA LEU A 200 -5.30 -24.76 4.90
C LEU A 200 -4.73 -25.38 3.61
N VAL A 201 -4.72 -26.71 3.51
CA VAL A 201 -4.16 -27.43 2.36
C VAL A 201 -4.83 -27.01 1.04
N SER A 202 -6.16 -26.96 1.01
CA SER A 202 -6.89 -26.60 -0.20
C SER A 202 -6.76 -25.11 -0.53
N LEU A 203 -6.73 -24.24 0.49
CA LEU A 203 -6.53 -22.80 0.31
C LEU A 203 -5.13 -22.48 -0.24
N VAL A 204 -4.10 -23.12 0.31
CA VAL A 204 -2.72 -23.02 -0.19
C VAL A 204 -2.63 -23.52 -1.63
N GLN A 205 -3.25 -24.64 -1.97
CA GLN A 205 -3.21 -25.16 -3.34
C GLN A 205 -3.86 -24.18 -4.33
N ALA A 206 -5.06 -23.69 -4.02
CA ALA A 206 -5.73 -22.70 -4.86
C ALA A 206 -4.93 -21.40 -4.99
N SER A 207 -4.30 -20.95 -3.90
CA SER A 207 -3.44 -19.77 -3.89
C SER A 207 -2.15 -19.96 -4.68
N LEU A 208 -1.54 -21.15 -4.62
CA LEU A 208 -0.38 -21.51 -5.44
C LEU A 208 -0.73 -21.44 -6.92
N ASP A 209 -1.84 -22.05 -7.33
CA ASP A 209 -2.26 -22.08 -8.74
C ASP A 209 -2.54 -20.68 -9.28
N TYR A 210 -3.24 -19.86 -8.49
CA TYR A 210 -3.51 -18.47 -8.83
C TYR A 210 -2.22 -17.63 -8.95
N ASN A 211 -1.41 -17.59 -7.89
CA ASN A 211 -0.23 -16.74 -7.86
C ASN A 211 0.85 -17.19 -8.85
N ARG A 212 0.95 -18.50 -9.13
CA ARG A 212 1.87 -19.02 -10.14
C ARG A 212 1.50 -18.53 -11.53
N ALA A 213 0.21 -18.52 -11.87
CA ALA A 213 -0.27 -17.98 -13.13
C ALA A 213 -0.04 -16.47 -13.24
N MET A 214 -0.30 -15.71 -12.17
CA MET A 214 -0.05 -14.27 -12.10
C MET A 214 1.43 -13.91 -12.31
N LEU A 215 2.33 -14.65 -11.67
CA LEU A 215 3.79 -14.46 -11.78
C LEU A 215 4.40 -15.09 -13.05
N GLY A 216 3.59 -15.72 -13.91
CA GLY A 216 4.09 -16.39 -15.12
C GLY A 216 5.08 -17.52 -14.84
N LEU A 217 5.01 -18.17 -13.68
CA LEU A 217 5.96 -19.20 -13.25
C LEU A 217 5.58 -20.59 -13.81
N PRO A 218 6.57 -21.46 -14.10
CA PRO A 218 6.28 -22.80 -14.59
C PRO A 218 5.63 -23.67 -13.49
N ALA A 219 4.78 -24.62 -13.90
CA ALA A 219 4.05 -25.53 -12.99
C ALA A 219 4.96 -26.34 -12.04
N SER A 220 6.25 -26.48 -12.37
CA SER A 220 7.25 -27.14 -11.53
C SER A 220 7.68 -26.33 -10.30
N VAL A 221 7.38 -25.03 -10.24
CA VAL A 221 7.72 -24.19 -9.08
C VAL A 221 6.62 -24.31 -8.03
N LEU A 222 6.97 -24.89 -6.88
CA LEU A 222 6.06 -25.22 -5.78
C LEU A 222 4.78 -25.90 -6.27
N PRO A 223 4.86 -27.10 -6.87
CA PRO A 223 3.74 -27.70 -7.61
C PRO A 223 2.52 -28.00 -6.72
N ARG A 224 2.73 -28.23 -5.42
CA ARG A 224 1.68 -28.65 -4.49
C ARG A 224 1.98 -28.19 -3.05
N PHE A 225 0.98 -28.35 -2.18
CA PHE A 225 1.08 -28.03 -0.75
C PHE A 225 2.35 -28.56 -0.07
N SER A 226 2.75 -29.81 -0.31
CA SER A 226 3.92 -30.40 0.35
C SER A 226 5.23 -29.68 0.01
N ASP A 227 5.36 -29.19 -1.22
CA ASP A 227 6.55 -28.47 -1.68
C ASP A 227 6.56 -27.04 -1.10
N TRP A 228 5.40 -26.39 -1.02
CA TRP A 228 5.26 -25.12 -0.32
C TRP A 228 5.55 -25.24 1.19
N ALA A 229 5.06 -26.29 1.85
CA ALA A 229 5.32 -26.54 3.26
C ALA A 229 6.81 -26.84 3.54
N ALA A 230 7.50 -27.51 2.60
CA ALA A 230 8.95 -27.70 2.65
C ALA A 230 9.70 -26.37 2.49
N TRP A 231 9.30 -25.54 1.52
CA TRP A 231 9.84 -24.18 1.35
C TRP A 231 9.65 -23.33 2.61
N TYR A 232 8.45 -23.34 3.21
CA TYR A 232 8.18 -22.61 4.45
C TYR A 232 9.12 -23.07 5.57
N ARG A 233 9.30 -24.38 5.72
CA ARG A 233 10.21 -24.95 6.72
C ARG A 233 11.66 -24.56 6.48
N GLU A 234 12.10 -24.56 5.24
CA GLU A 234 13.44 -24.08 4.87
C GLU A 234 13.64 -22.61 5.27
N LYS A 235 12.67 -21.73 4.98
CA LYS A 235 12.79 -20.30 5.27
C LYS A 235 12.66 -19.95 6.75
N ASN A 236 11.79 -20.65 7.49
CA ASN A 236 11.43 -20.28 8.86
C ASN A 236 11.93 -21.25 9.93
N GLY A 237 12.58 -22.36 9.54
CA GLY A 237 13.17 -23.34 10.44
C GLY A 237 12.16 -24.20 11.20
N LYS A 238 10.85 -24.11 10.87
CA LYS A 238 9.77 -24.84 11.55
C LYS A 238 8.66 -25.27 10.57
N PRO A 239 7.88 -26.32 10.86
CA PRO A 239 6.70 -26.64 10.06
C PRO A 239 5.60 -25.58 10.20
N ILE A 240 4.75 -25.46 9.18
CA ILE A 240 3.53 -24.65 9.25
C ILE A 240 2.48 -25.42 10.06
N ASP A 241 2.03 -24.84 11.16
CA ASP A 241 1.05 -25.44 12.07
C ASP A 241 0.37 -24.38 12.98
N THR A 242 -0.27 -24.81 14.07
CA THR A 242 -0.93 -23.93 15.05
C THR A 242 -0.01 -22.89 15.71
N THR A 243 1.31 -23.02 15.60
CA THR A 243 2.33 -22.10 16.13
C THR A 243 2.75 -21.01 15.14
N PHE A 244 2.09 -20.92 13.98
CA PHE A 244 2.27 -19.81 13.04
C PHE A 244 2.04 -18.46 13.72
N ASP A 245 2.97 -17.54 13.52
CA ASP A 245 2.93 -16.18 14.03
C ASP A 245 2.69 -15.22 12.85
N THR A 246 1.77 -14.27 12.99
CA THR A 246 1.51 -13.29 11.91
C THR A 246 2.72 -12.39 11.66
N GLU A 247 3.65 -12.27 12.61
CA GLU A 247 4.92 -11.56 12.38
C GLU A 247 5.78 -12.23 11.31
N GLU A 248 5.58 -13.52 11.00
CA GLU A 248 6.32 -14.23 9.94
C GLU A 248 6.09 -13.68 8.54
N VAL A 249 4.98 -12.98 8.33
CA VAL A 249 4.66 -12.33 7.04
C VAL A 249 4.90 -10.82 7.06
N GLY A 250 5.28 -10.27 8.21
CA GLY A 250 5.54 -8.85 8.37
C GLY A 250 6.81 -8.41 7.63
N PRO A 251 6.87 -7.19 7.08
CA PRO A 251 8.03 -6.68 6.33
C PRO A 251 9.18 -6.20 7.23
N LEU A 252 9.34 -6.78 8.42
CA LEU A 252 10.38 -6.40 9.38
C LEU A 252 11.77 -6.77 8.85
N ALA A 253 12.54 -5.78 8.42
CA ALA A 253 13.89 -5.96 7.89
C ALA A 253 14.86 -6.59 8.90
N ASP A 254 14.63 -6.35 10.20
CA ASP A 254 15.34 -6.93 11.35
C ASP A 254 14.57 -8.11 11.98
N GLY A 255 13.55 -8.63 11.30
CA GLY A 255 12.74 -9.76 11.76
C GLY A 255 13.53 -11.06 11.84
N ARG A 256 13.10 -11.95 12.75
CA ARG A 256 13.75 -13.24 13.02
C ARG A 256 13.45 -14.33 11.99
N HIS A 257 12.40 -14.17 11.18
CA HIS A 257 11.95 -15.18 10.23
C HIS A 257 12.58 -14.94 8.85
N GLY A 258 12.98 -15.99 8.14
CA GLY A 258 13.56 -15.84 6.80
C GLY A 258 12.57 -15.19 5.82
N THR A 259 11.27 -15.44 6.00
CA THR A 259 10.21 -14.80 5.22
C THR A 259 10.06 -13.30 5.47
N ASN A 260 10.55 -12.76 6.60
CA ASN A 260 10.56 -11.32 6.83
C ASN A 260 11.46 -10.57 5.83
N ARG A 261 12.56 -11.20 5.37
CA ARG A 261 13.45 -10.60 4.37
C ARG A 261 12.76 -10.49 3.01
N ILE A 262 11.99 -11.49 2.62
CA ILE A 262 11.19 -11.49 1.39
C ILE A 262 10.11 -10.41 1.50
N ALA A 263 9.38 -10.38 2.62
CA ALA A 263 8.36 -9.38 2.91
C ALA A 263 8.92 -7.94 2.86
N SER A 264 10.09 -7.73 3.45
CA SER A 264 10.78 -6.43 3.47
C SER A 264 11.17 -5.99 2.05
N ALA A 265 11.69 -6.91 1.22
CA ALA A 265 12.01 -6.62 -0.17
C ALA A 265 10.77 -6.26 -1.01
N VAL A 266 9.66 -6.98 -0.82
CA VAL A 266 8.36 -6.67 -1.45
C VAL A 266 7.86 -5.30 -1.00
N SER A 267 7.85 -5.02 0.31
CA SER A 267 7.42 -3.71 0.84
C SER A 267 8.27 -2.59 0.25
N ARG A 268 9.59 -2.72 0.29
CA ARG A 268 10.50 -1.71 -0.26
C ARG A 268 10.26 -1.43 -1.75
N ALA A 269 9.96 -2.46 -2.54
CA ALA A 269 9.60 -2.28 -3.94
C ALA A 269 8.26 -1.52 -4.11
N ARG A 270 7.24 -1.87 -3.32
CA ARG A 270 5.94 -1.15 -3.31
C ARG A 270 6.10 0.31 -2.88
N ASP A 271 6.83 0.58 -1.81
CA ASP A 271 7.10 1.92 -1.30
C ASP A 271 7.93 2.76 -2.31
N ALA A 272 8.90 2.15 -2.98
CA ALA A 272 9.67 2.82 -4.03
C ALA A 272 8.77 3.21 -5.22
N TYR A 273 7.86 2.34 -5.62
CA TYR A 273 6.87 2.63 -6.65
C TYR A 273 5.96 3.79 -6.24
N LEU A 274 5.36 3.71 -5.05
CA LEU A 274 4.49 4.76 -4.51
C LEU A 274 5.22 6.11 -4.42
N HIS A 275 6.51 6.09 -4.03
CA HIS A 275 7.31 7.32 -3.90
C HIS A 275 7.45 8.01 -5.25
N ASN A 276 7.80 7.23 -6.27
CA ASN A 276 7.94 7.74 -7.62
C ASN A 276 6.60 8.26 -8.16
N LEU A 277 5.50 7.58 -7.87
CA LEU A 277 4.15 8.02 -8.23
C LEU A 277 3.82 9.38 -7.59
N ILE A 278 4.01 9.52 -6.28
CA ILE A 278 3.77 10.78 -5.56
C ILE A 278 4.58 11.93 -6.18
N ILE A 279 5.89 11.73 -6.39
CA ILE A 279 6.75 12.77 -6.94
C ILE A 279 6.39 13.11 -8.40
N ALA A 280 5.95 12.13 -9.20
CA ALA A 280 5.50 12.37 -10.57
C ALA A 280 4.27 13.27 -10.62
N HIS A 281 3.29 13.06 -9.74
CA HIS A 281 2.10 13.91 -9.63
C HIS A 281 2.46 15.32 -9.14
N LEU A 282 3.30 15.45 -8.11
CA LEU A 282 3.77 16.76 -7.63
C LEU A 282 4.52 17.53 -8.74
N ASN A 283 5.34 16.87 -9.55
CA ASN A 283 6.04 17.49 -10.67
C ASN A 283 5.12 18.01 -11.78
N ARG A 284 3.88 17.49 -11.88
CA ARG A 284 2.85 18.04 -12.78
C ARG A 284 2.13 19.25 -12.18
N GLY A 285 2.60 19.75 -11.03
CA GLY A 285 2.03 20.89 -10.33
C GLY A 285 0.75 20.56 -9.55
N GLU A 286 0.46 19.27 -9.37
CA GLU A 286 -0.73 18.81 -8.69
C GLU A 286 -0.59 18.88 -7.17
N SER A 287 -1.68 19.19 -6.49
CA SER A 287 -1.84 18.97 -5.05
C SER A 287 -2.30 17.53 -4.79
N VAL A 288 -1.55 16.80 -3.96
CA VAL A 288 -1.70 15.36 -3.79
C VAL A 288 -2.15 15.00 -2.38
N LEU A 289 -3.17 14.15 -2.26
CA LEU A 289 -3.52 13.43 -1.05
C LEU A 289 -3.14 11.96 -1.20
N VAL A 290 -2.44 11.40 -0.21
CA VAL A 290 -2.12 9.98 -0.10
C VAL A 290 -2.77 9.42 1.16
N VAL A 291 -3.53 8.33 1.03
CA VAL A 291 -4.12 7.62 2.17
C VAL A 291 -3.67 6.17 2.14
N PHE A 292 -2.74 5.84 3.03
CA PHE A 292 -2.09 4.53 3.16
C PHE A 292 -1.87 4.23 4.65
N GLY A 293 -1.67 2.96 5.01
CA GLY A 293 -1.36 2.54 6.37
C GLY A 293 -0.19 3.32 7.00
N GLY A 294 -0.25 3.53 8.31
CA GLY A 294 0.73 4.33 9.07
C GLY A 294 2.19 3.93 8.84
N SER A 295 2.46 2.65 8.61
CA SER A 295 3.80 2.14 8.33
C SER A 295 4.38 2.71 7.03
N HIS A 296 3.57 2.87 5.99
CA HIS A 296 3.99 3.47 4.73
C HIS A 296 4.45 4.92 4.94
N LEU A 297 3.71 5.72 5.70
CA LEU A 297 4.13 7.10 6.02
C LEU A 297 5.47 7.13 6.77
N MET A 298 5.69 6.22 7.73
CA MET A 298 6.96 6.12 8.44
C MET A 298 8.13 5.75 7.53
N ILE A 299 7.91 4.81 6.59
CA ILE A 299 8.90 4.39 5.58
C ILE A 299 9.24 5.54 4.63
N HIS A 300 8.22 6.29 4.19
CA HIS A 300 8.36 7.37 3.22
C HIS A 300 8.99 8.64 3.80
N ARG A 301 8.87 8.90 5.09
CA ARG A 301 9.22 10.19 5.69
C ARG A 301 10.64 10.67 5.34
N PRO A 302 11.72 9.88 5.45
CA PRO A 302 13.05 10.39 5.12
C PRO A 302 13.22 10.71 3.62
N ALA A 303 12.59 9.92 2.74
CA ALA A 303 12.60 10.16 1.31
C ALA A 303 11.79 11.40 0.92
N LEU A 304 10.65 11.64 1.57
CA LEU A 304 9.85 12.85 1.37
C LEU A 304 10.58 14.08 1.93
N ASP A 305 11.18 13.98 3.12
CA ASP A 305 11.97 15.05 3.73
C ASP A 305 13.15 15.48 2.84
N GLN A 306 13.80 14.52 2.17
CA GLN A 306 14.89 14.80 1.22
C GLN A 306 14.42 15.60 -0.02
N VAL A 307 13.17 15.38 -0.47
CA VAL A 307 12.65 15.96 -1.72
C VAL A 307 11.87 17.26 -1.46
N LEU A 308 11.13 17.31 -0.35
CA LEU A 308 10.18 18.37 0.00
C LEU A 308 10.59 19.13 1.27
N GLY A 309 11.77 18.87 1.83
CA GLY A 309 12.12 19.42 3.15
C GLY A 309 11.22 18.88 4.26
N ARG A 310 11.39 19.39 5.47
CA ARG A 310 10.57 18.97 6.61
C ARG A 310 9.08 19.29 6.38
N PRO A 311 8.15 18.44 6.83
CA PRO A 311 6.74 18.78 6.78
C PRO A 311 6.50 20.02 7.65
N CYS A 312 5.69 20.95 7.16
CA CYS A 312 5.26 22.11 7.95
C CYS A 312 4.27 21.71 9.06
N TYR A 313 3.69 20.52 8.97
CA TYR A 313 2.86 19.92 10.02
C TYR A 313 3.02 18.39 10.05
N ALA A 314 3.14 17.82 11.25
CA ALA A 314 3.00 16.39 11.48
C ALA A 314 2.23 16.15 12.78
N GLY A 315 1.12 15.41 12.73
CA GLY A 315 0.28 15.20 13.91
C GLY A 315 -1.06 14.54 13.62
N THR A 316 -1.98 14.65 14.57
CA THR A 316 -3.25 13.92 14.61
C THR A 316 -4.50 14.79 14.42
N ASP A 317 -4.31 16.10 14.16
CA ASP A 317 -5.38 17.10 14.02
C ASP A 317 -5.04 18.10 12.92
N LEU A 318 -5.55 17.87 11.71
CA LEU A 318 -5.26 18.71 10.54
C LEU A 318 -5.77 20.15 10.67
N LYS A 319 -6.60 20.48 11.67
CA LYS A 319 -6.95 21.88 11.95
C LYS A 319 -5.72 22.70 12.34
N GLN A 320 -4.77 22.09 13.05
CA GLN A 320 -3.51 22.73 13.43
C GLN A 320 -2.58 22.94 12.22
N ALA A 321 -2.72 22.12 11.17
CA ALA A 321 -1.93 22.29 9.95
C ALA A 321 -2.28 23.59 9.21
N GLN A 322 -3.52 24.09 9.36
CA GLN A 322 -3.96 25.31 8.67
C GLN A 322 -3.13 26.53 9.08
N GLU A 323 -2.77 26.64 10.35
CA GLU A 323 -2.00 27.78 10.87
C GLU A 323 -0.53 27.74 10.45
N ALA A 324 0.02 26.52 10.24
CA ALA A 324 1.43 26.31 9.94
C ALA A 324 1.75 26.16 8.44
N CYS A 325 0.78 25.73 7.62
CA CYS A 325 1.03 25.23 6.27
C CYS A 325 0.20 25.87 5.15
N LEU A 326 -0.98 26.43 5.43
CA LEU A 326 -1.95 26.86 4.41
C LEU A 326 -1.99 28.39 4.29
#